data_AF-A0A0S8D2W1-F1
#
_entry.id   AF-A0A0S8D2W1-F1
#
_cell.length_a   1.000
_cell.length_b   1.000
_cell.length_c   1.000
_cell.angle_alpha   90.00
_cell.angle_beta   90.00
_cell.angle_gamma   90.00
#
_symmetry.space_group_name_H-M   'P 1'
#
loop_
_entity.id
_entity.type
_entity.pdbx_description
1 polymer ?
#
loop_
_entity_poly.entity_id
_entity_poly.type
_entity_poly.pdbx_seq_one_letter_code
_entity_poly.pdbx_strand_id
1 'polypeptide(L)'
;MIIESIKEGFSLANRNAQLVFLRLAVTFINLFSLIVFLGVPLLAAIAFLGFDLAYAREIFPALAKDPLQFISRYLGLVALMALSLLLYLTFTSVLYLYTLSGTLGIIKKAAVNLQFTFRMSYFFKEANSNFSRLFWLLALLSLIFGSFIAIVSLFGGVLSLSLRTFAGAGSFVEVFFGSFVMMSVVVIGVVVILTGMLLGVFSMLASVIEGSGPLDSVKKAFQFMKKKPESLLLFITLFAAVAVLNLGLIFIRIPVTVIPFAGPFLHILISIIGAVVQSYMAVVLWSSLMTYYIKGVEYPVYRAGYEI
;
A
#
# COMPACT_ATOMS: atom_id res chain seq x y z
N MET A 1 -17.85 -3.84 21.41
CA MET A 1 -16.86 -4.57 20.58
C MET A 1 -15.84 -3.63 19.93
N ILE A 2 -16.25 -2.68 19.07
CA ILE A 2 -15.33 -1.78 18.33
C ILE A 2 -14.34 -1.03 19.23
N ILE A 3 -14.84 -0.25 20.20
CA ILE A 3 -13.99 0.57 21.10
C ILE A 3 -13.01 -0.30 21.90
N GLU A 4 -13.48 -1.45 22.34
CA GLU A 4 -12.69 -2.41 23.11
C GLU A 4 -11.55 -3.00 22.26
N SER A 5 -11.84 -3.39 21.01
CA SER A 5 -10.82 -3.84 20.06
C SER A 5 -9.78 -2.75 19.74
N ILE A 6 -10.20 -1.48 19.69
CA ILE A 6 -9.27 -0.36 19.51
C ILE A 6 -8.36 -0.23 20.73
N LYS A 7 -8.93 -0.19 21.95
CA LYS A 7 -8.16 -0.11 23.20
C LYS A 7 -7.17 -1.26 23.36
N GLU A 8 -7.61 -2.49 23.08
CA GLU A 8 -6.74 -3.67 23.09
C GLU A 8 -5.67 -3.59 21.98
N GLY A 9 -6.00 -3.04 20.82
CA GLY A 9 -5.03 -2.79 19.75
C GLY A 9 -3.91 -1.84 20.18
N PHE A 10 -4.22 -0.77 20.92
CA PHE A 10 -3.20 0.10 21.52
C PHE A 10 -2.34 -0.63 22.55
N SER A 11 -2.96 -1.42 23.43
CA SER A 11 -2.24 -2.23 24.43
C SER A 11 -1.28 -3.23 23.77
N LEU A 12 -1.74 -3.93 22.73
CA LEU A 12 -0.93 -4.85 21.93
C LEU A 12 0.21 -4.15 21.20
N ALA A 13 -0.05 -2.99 20.60
CA ALA A 13 0.98 -2.20 19.93
C ALA A 13 2.05 -1.72 20.92
N ASN A 14 1.66 -1.26 22.11
CA ASN A 14 2.59 -0.84 23.16
C ASN A 14 3.48 -2.00 23.64
N ARG A 15 2.88 -3.18 23.86
CA ARG A 15 3.65 -4.36 24.27
C ARG A 15 4.63 -4.84 23.19
N ASN A 16 4.29 -4.59 21.93
CA ASN A 16 5.10 -4.97 20.77
C ASN A 16 5.68 -3.75 20.05
N ALA A 17 6.08 -2.71 20.80
CA ALA A 17 6.65 -1.48 20.23
C ALA A 17 7.90 -1.73 19.36
N GLN A 18 8.58 -2.87 19.56
CA GLN A 18 9.68 -3.33 18.72
C GLN A 18 9.31 -3.50 17.24
N LEU A 19 8.03 -3.76 16.93
CA LEU A 19 7.52 -3.80 15.55
C LEU A 19 7.59 -2.43 14.87
N VAL A 20 7.54 -1.33 15.63
CA VAL A 20 7.68 0.03 15.11
C VAL A 20 9.10 0.25 14.61
N PHE A 21 10.12 -0.15 15.39
CA PHE A 21 11.52 -0.06 14.98
C PHE A 21 11.82 -0.92 13.77
N LEU A 22 11.25 -2.13 13.71
CA LEU A 22 11.37 -2.98 12.53
C LEU A 22 10.81 -2.30 11.28
N ARG A 23 9.62 -1.70 11.38
CA ARG A 23 8.99 -1.01 10.27
C ARG A 23 9.78 0.24 9.84
N LEU A 24 10.38 0.95 10.78
CA LEU A 24 11.31 2.04 10.48
C LEU A 24 12.55 1.54 9.73
N ALA A 25 13.16 0.44 10.19
CA ALA A 25 14.30 -0.18 9.51
C ALA A 25 13.95 -0.55 8.07
N VAL A 26 12.75 -1.11 7.84
CA VAL A 26 12.24 -1.43 6.49
C VAL A 26 12.06 -0.18 5.63
N THR A 27 11.53 0.90 6.19
CA THR A 27 11.45 2.19 5.48
C THR A 27 12.83 2.72 5.11
N PHE A 28 13.83 2.62 5.99
CA PHE A 28 15.21 3.01 5.67
C PHE A 28 15.81 2.14 4.57
N ILE A 29 15.67 0.81 4.67
CA ILE A 29 16.12 -0.12 3.63
C ILE A 29 15.48 0.26 2.29
N ASN A 30 14.16 0.51 2.26
CA ASN A 30 13.45 0.91 1.05
C ASN A 30 13.97 2.23 0.46
N LEU A 31 14.32 3.21 1.30
CA LEU A 31 14.92 4.48 0.86
C LEU A 31 16.29 4.26 0.20
N PHE A 32 17.15 3.45 0.82
CA PHE A 32 18.44 3.09 0.23
C PHE A 32 18.26 2.32 -1.08
N SER A 33 17.32 1.39 -1.13
CA SER A 33 16.98 0.65 -2.35
C SER A 33 16.50 1.56 -3.47
N LEU A 34 15.73 2.60 -3.17
CA LEU A 34 15.32 3.60 -4.17
C LEU A 34 16.55 4.31 -4.76
N ILE A 35 17.50 4.74 -3.92
CA ILE A 35 18.72 5.41 -4.39
C ILE A 35 19.57 4.45 -5.25
N VAL A 36 19.73 3.21 -4.82
CA VAL A 36 20.56 2.23 -5.54
C VAL A 36 19.92 1.81 -6.85
N PHE A 37 18.64 1.39 -6.81
CA PHE A 37 17.97 0.87 -8.00
C PHE A 37 17.51 1.97 -8.95
N LEU A 38 17.08 3.14 -8.49
CA LEU A 38 16.60 4.20 -9.40
C LEU A 38 17.59 5.35 -9.51
N GLY A 39 18.21 5.77 -8.40
CA GLY A 39 19.13 6.90 -8.38
C GLY A 39 20.38 6.68 -9.24
N VAL A 40 21.04 5.52 -9.10
CA VAL A 40 22.27 5.23 -9.88
C VAL A 40 21.98 5.14 -11.38
N PRO A 41 20.98 4.36 -11.85
CA PRO A 41 20.55 4.37 -13.25
C PRO A 41 20.17 5.74 -13.78
N LEU A 42 19.45 6.55 -12.98
CA LEU A 42 19.07 7.89 -13.37
C LEU A 42 20.28 8.81 -13.50
N LEU A 43 21.25 8.76 -12.58
CA LEU A 43 22.49 9.53 -12.68
C LEU A 43 23.32 9.12 -13.90
N ALA A 44 23.40 7.82 -14.19
CA ALA A 44 24.05 7.32 -15.40
C ALA A 44 23.33 7.83 -16.67
N ALA A 45 21.99 7.82 -16.67
CA ALA A 45 21.20 8.35 -17.77
C ALA A 45 21.38 9.86 -17.96
N ILE A 46 21.39 10.64 -16.88
CA ILE A 46 21.64 12.08 -16.93
C ILE A 46 23.06 12.37 -17.39
N ALA A 47 24.07 11.60 -16.95
CA ALA A 47 25.42 11.78 -17.44
C ALA A 47 25.50 11.51 -18.95
N PHE A 48 24.93 10.40 -19.41
CA PHE A 48 24.95 10.02 -20.83
C PHE A 48 24.16 10.99 -21.71
N LEU A 49 22.98 11.42 -21.27
CA LEU A 49 22.15 12.42 -21.95
C LEU A 49 22.71 13.84 -21.83
N GLY A 50 23.36 14.18 -20.72
CA GLY A 50 23.97 15.47 -20.46
C GLY A 50 25.16 15.75 -21.39
N PHE A 51 25.93 14.71 -21.73
CA PHE A 51 26.94 14.77 -22.79
C PHE A 51 26.33 15.10 -24.17
N ASP A 52 25.13 14.59 -24.49
CA ASP A 52 24.43 14.86 -25.76
C ASP A 52 23.62 16.18 -25.73
N LEU A 53 23.11 16.62 -24.57
CA LEU A 53 22.43 17.91 -24.37
C LEU A 53 23.39 19.10 -24.48
N ALA A 54 24.70 18.91 -24.28
CA ALA A 54 25.69 19.91 -24.67
C ALA A 54 25.66 20.20 -26.19
N TYR A 55 25.12 19.26 -26.98
CA TYR A 55 24.83 19.37 -28.42
C TYR A 55 23.31 19.54 -28.70
N ALA A 56 22.50 19.94 -27.70
CA ALA A 56 21.02 19.91 -27.70
C ALA A 56 20.30 20.65 -28.83
N ARG A 57 20.98 21.56 -29.55
CA ARG A 57 20.36 22.35 -30.62
C ARG A 57 19.77 21.47 -31.75
N GLU A 58 20.19 20.21 -31.86
CA GLU A 58 19.77 19.27 -32.90
C GLU A 58 18.80 18.18 -32.43
N ILE A 59 18.56 18.04 -31.11
CA ILE A 59 17.79 16.91 -30.54
C ILE A 59 16.30 16.96 -30.91
N PHE A 60 15.66 18.12 -30.81
CA PHE A 60 14.23 18.27 -31.15
C PHE A 60 13.94 18.10 -32.65
N PRO A 61 14.74 18.67 -33.57
CA PRO A 61 14.60 18.40 -35.01
C PRO A 61 14.85 16.92 -35.38
N ALA A 62 15.80 16.24 -34.72
CA ALA A 62 16.12 14.85 -34.98
C ALA A 62 14.99 13.90 -34.51
N LEU A 63 14.38 14.17 -33.35
CA LEU A 63 13.23 13.41 -32.85
C LEU A 63 12.01 13.53 -33.77
N ALA A 64 11.81 14.69 -34.39
CA ALA A 64 10.70 14.95 -35.31
C ALA A 64 10.93 14.36 -36.72
N LYS A 65 12.19 14.26 -37.18
CA LYS A 65 12.53 13.70 -38.49
C LYS A 65 12.66 12.18 -38.51
N ASP A 66 13.24 11.58 -37.46
CA ASP A 66 13.51 10.13 -37.43
C ASP A 66 13.39 9.52 -36.02
N PRO A 67 12.16 9.36 -35.50
CA PRO A 67 11.93 8.92 -34.12
C PRO A 67 12.43 7.50 -33.86
N LEU A 68 12.46 6.63 -34.88
CA LEU A 68 12.99 5.26 -34.76
C LEU A 68 14.50 5.23 -34.51
N GLN A 69 15.25 6.15 -35.15
CA GLN A 69 16.70 6.24 -34.99
C GLN A 69 17.08 6.85 -33.63
N PHE A 70 16.25 7.77 -33.13
CA PHE A 70 16.37 8.29 -31.78
C PHE A 70 16.09 7.20 -30.74
N ILE A 71 14.98 6.46 -30.89
CA ILE A 71 14.63 5.37 -29.98
C ILE A 71 15.71 4.28 -30.00
N SER A 72 16.23 3.89 -31.17
CA SER A 72 17.29 2.87 -31.25
C SER A 72 18.59 3.30 -30.56
N ARG A 73 18.93 4.60 -30.63
CA ARG A 73 20.10 5.19 -29.95
C ARG A 73 19.97 5.19 -28.42
N TYR A 74 18.75 5.36 -27.88
CA TYR A 74 18.50 5.42 -26.44
C TYR A 74 17.79 4.18 -25.88
N LEU A 75 17.54 3.15 -26.69
CA LEU A 75 16.80 1.95 -26.30
C LEU A 75 17.46 1.25 -25.10
N GLY A 76 18.80 1.19 -25.09
CA GLY A 76 19.55 0.61 -23.98
C GLY A 76 19.34 1.36 -22.66
N LEU A 77 19.27 2.69 -22.70
CA LEU A 77 18.99 3.54 -21.53
C LEU A 77 17.55 3.37 -21.05
N VAL A 78 16.58 3.36 -21.97
CA VAL A 78 15.16 3.12 -21.63
C VAL A 78 14.98 1.72 -21.02
N ALA A 79 15.59 0.70 -21.61
CA ALA A 79 15.54 -0.67 -21.10
C ALA A 79 16.20 -0.78 -19.71
N LEU A 80 17.36 -0.15 -19.51
CA LEU A 80 18.04 -0.10 -18.22
C LEU A 80 17.18 0.58 -17.15
N MET A 81 16.55 1.71 -17.47
CA MET A 81 15.64 2.41 -16.55
C MET A 81 14.39 1.59 -16.24
N ALA A 82 13.78 0.96 -17.25
CA ALA A 82 12.60 0.11 -17.06
C ALA A 82 12.92 -1.13 -16.20
N LEU A 83 14.03 -1.82 -16.47
CA LEU A 83 14.47 -2.97 -15.69
C LEU A 83 14.78 -2.57 -14.24
N SER A 84 15.45 -1.44 -14.06
CA SER A 84 15.77 -0.89 -12.74
C SER A 84 14.52 -0.57 -11.92
N LEU A 85 13.50 0.02 -12.56
CA LEU A 85 12.20 0.25 -11.94
C LEU A 85 11.50 -1.05 -11.57
N LEU A 86 11.50 -2.06 -12.45
CA LEU A 86 10.92 -3.37 -12.16
C LEU A 86 11.61 -4.03 -10.97
N LEU A 87 12.95 -4.04 -10.94
CA LEU A 87 13.72 -4.59 -9.83
C LEU A 87 13.41 -3.88 -8.51
N TYR A 88 13.34 -2.55 -8.51
CA TYR A 88 12.94 -1.78 -7.34
C TYR A 88 11.54 -2.17 -6.87
N LEU A 89 10.54 -2.18 -7.77
CA LEU A 89 9.17 -2.53 -7.44
C LEU A 89 9.05 -3.95 -6.88
N THR A 90 9.74 -4.94 -7.48
CA THR A 90 9.76 -6.31 -6.98
C THR A 90 10.41 -6.40 -5.61
N PHE A 91 11.59 -5.80 -5.43
CA PHE A 91 12.31 -5.82 -4.15
C PHE A 91 11.48 -5.19 -3.03
N THR A 92 10.96 -3.98 -3.27
CA THR A 92 10.13 -3.25 -2.31
C THR A 92 8.84 -4.01 -1.98
N SER A 93 8.18 -4.61 -2.98
CA SER A 93 6.98 -5.42 -2.76
C SER A 93 7.26 -6.63 -1.88
N VAL A 94 8.34 -7.37 -2.16
CA VAL A 94 8.76 -8.51 -1.34
C VAL A 94 9.08 -8.06 0.09
N LEU A 95 9.83 -6.97 0.24
CA LEU A 95 10.23 -6.44 1.54
C LEU A 95 9.02 -6.03 2.40
N TYR A 96 8.08 -5.27 1.84
CA TYR A 96 6.87 -4.86 2.55
C TYR A 96 5.97 -6.04 2.88
N LEU A 97 5.78 -6.97 1.93
CA LEU A 97 4.96 -8.15 2.15
C LEU A 97 5.55 -9.04 3.24
N TYR A 98 6.86 -9.29 3.21
CA TYR A 98 7.57 -10.06 4.23
C TYR A 98 7.43 -9.42 5.61
N THR A 99 7.57 -8.10 5.66
CA THR A 99 7.42 -7.33 6.90
C THR A 99 5.99 -7.42 7.44
N LEU A 100 5.00 -7.29 6.56
CA LEU A 100 3.59 -7.42 6.90
C LEU A 100 3.27 -8.83 7.42
N SER A 101 3.74 -9.88 6.74
CA SER A 101 3.59 -11.28 7.15
C SER A 101 4.11 -11.54 8.57
N GLY A 102 5.33 -11.09 8.86
CA GLY A 102 5.91 -11.23 10.21
C GLY A 102 5.17 -10.40 11.26
N THR A 103 4.75 -9.18 10.90
CA THR A 103 4.01 -8.28 11.80
C THR A 103 2.67 -8.90 12.20
N LEU A 104 1.89 -9.38 11.23
CA LEU A 104 0.60 -10.02 11.49
C LEU A 104 0.76 -11.30 12.32
N GLY A 105 1.78 -12.12 12.04
CA GLY A 105 2.02 -13.34 12.81
C GLY A 105 2.42 -13.08 14.27
N ILE A 106 3.26 -12.06 14.52
CA ILE A 106 3.59 -11.62 15.87
C ILE A 106 2.36 -11.07 16.59
N ILE A 107 1.59 -10.19 15.95
CA ILE A 107 0.37 -9.61 16.54
C ILE A 107 -0.63 -10.72 16.87
N LYS A 108 -0.82 -11.72 15.99
CA LYS A 108 -1.64 -12.90 16.26
C LYS A 108 -1.20 -13.60 17.54
N LYS A 109 0.10 -13.93 17.67
CA LYS A 109 0.63 -14.62 18.85
C LYS A 109 0.47 -13.79 20.12
N ALA A 110 0.71 -12.49 20.02
CA ALA A 110 0.51 -11.56 21.13
C ALA A 110 -0.96 -11.41 21.52
N ALA A 111 -1.88 -11.41 20.57
CA ALA A 111 -3.32 -11.30 20.83
C ALA A 111 -3.86 -12.58 21.50
N VAL A 112 -3.37 -13.75 21.11
CA VAL A 112 -3.79 -15.05 21.67
C VAL A 112 -3.12 -15.35 23.01
N ASN A 113 -1.84 -14.96 23.20
CA ASN A 113 -1.09 -15.19 24.43
C ASN A 113 -0.58 -13.87 25.02
N LEU A 114 -1.12 -13.50 26.18
CA LEU A 114 -0.78 -12.26 26.89
C LEU A 114 0.68 -12.20 27.37
N GLN A 115 1.31 -13.34 27.66
CA GLN A 115 2.70 -13.42 28.11
C GLN A 115 3.70 -13.43 26.95
N PHE A 116 3.22 -13.46 25.70
CA PHE A 116 4.09 -13.47 24.54
C PHE A 116 4.91 -12.16 24.47
N THR A 117 6.23 -12.32 24.46
CA THR A 117 7.21 -11.27 24.26
C THR A 117 7.80 -11.37 22.86
N PHE A 118 7.98 -10.22 22.20
CA PHE A 118 8.57 -10.18 20.88
C PHE A 118 10.01 -10.69 20.91
N ARG A 119 10.34 -11.56 19.94
CA ARG A 119 11.71 -11.95 19.63
C ARG A 119 11.89 -11.96 18.12
N MET A 120 13.05 -11.52 17.66
CA MET A 120 13.35 -11.41 16.24
C MET A 120 13.29 -12.77 15.52
N SER A 121 13.69 -13.86 16.19
CA SER A 121 13.59 -15.22 15.65
C SER A 121 12.15 -15.65 15.38
N TYR A 122 11.21 -15.30 16.26
CA TYR A 122 9.78 -15.53 16.02
C TYR A 122 9.26 -14.68 14.86
N PHE A 123 9.74 -13.45 14.72
CA PHE A 123 9.34 -12.59 13.62
C PHE A 123 9.68 -13.23 12.26
N PHE A 124 10.93 -13.66 12.06
CA PHE A 124 11.35 -14.31 10.81
C PHE A 124 10.63 -15.64 10.57
N LYS A 125 10.40 -16.43 11.63
CA LYS A 125 9.63 -17.69 11.54
C LYS A 125 8.20 -17.44 11.06
N GLU A 126 7.53 -16.44 11.63
CA GLU A 126 6.18 -16.05 11.22
C GLU A 126 6.17 -15.42 9.82
N ALA A 127 7.15 -14.59 9.48
CA ALA A 127 7.28 -14.00 8.16
C ALA A 127 7.40 -15.08 7.08
N ASN A 128 8.33 -16.02 7.24
CA ASN A 128 8.51 -17.14 6.29
C ASN A 128 7.25 -17.99 6.14
N SER A 129 6.57 -18.32 7.26
CA SER A 129 5.37 -19.16 7.22
C SER A 129 4.16 -18.47 6.55
N ASN A 130 4.00 -17.17 6.78
CA ASN A 130 2.86 -16.41 6.26
C ASN A 130 3.14 -15.74 4.90
N PHE A 131 4.41 -15.60 4.48
CA PHE A 131 4.79 -14.90 3.26
C PHE A 131 4.12 -15.48 2.01
N SER A 132 4.32 -16.78 1.76
CA SER A 132 3.74 -17.43 0.58
C SER A 132 2.21 -17.32 0.55
N ARG A 133 1.56 -17.53 1.70
CA ARG A 133 0.10 -17.43 1.84
C ARG A 133 -0.40 -16.01 1.51
N LEU A 134 0.22 -14.99 2.07
CA LEU A 134 -0.16 -13.60 1.80
C LEU A 134 0.19 -13.16 0.37
N PHE A 135 1.30 -13.66 -0.18
CA PHE A 135 1.70 -13.39 -1.56
C PHE A 135 0.63 -13.86 -2.54
N TRP A 136 0.25 -15.14 -2.47
CA TRP A 136 -0.77 -15.70 -3.34
C TRP A 136 -2.14 -15.07 -3.12
N LEU A 137 -2.47 -14.72 -1.87
CA LEU A 137 -3.71 -14.01 -1.56
C LEU A 137 -3.77 -12.62 -2.19
N LEU A 138 -2.72 -11.80 -2.02
CA LEU A 138 -2.67 -10.46 -2.60
C LEU A 138 -2.58 -10.50 -4.12
N ALA A 139 -1.82 -11.46 -4.69
CA ALA A 139 -1.79 -11.68 -6.12
C ALA A 139 -3.19 -12.00 -6.67
N LEU A 140 -3.92 -12.94 -6.04
CA LEU A 140 -5.29 -13.28 -6.41
C LEU A 140 -6.23 -12.07 -6.33
N LEU A 141 -6.21 -11.32 -5.23
CA LEU A 141 -7.03 -10.13 -5.06
C LEU A 141 -6.68 -9.04 -6.08
N SER A 142 -5.39 -8.81 -6.32
CA SER A 142 -4.94 -7.84 -7.33
C SER A 142 -5.39 -8.21 -8.74
N LEU A 143 -5.43 -9.50 -9.07
CA LEU A 143 -5.91 -9.99 -10.35
C LEU A 143 -7.43 -9.82 -10.48
N ILE A 144 -8.21 -10.15 -9.44
CA ILE A 144 -9.67 -10.00 -9.44
C ILE A 144 -10.07 -8.51 -9.53
N PHE A 145 -9.57 -7.68 -8.62
CA PHE A 145 -9.94 -6.27 -8.57
C PHE A 145 -9.31 -5.47 -9.72
N GLY A 146 -8.08 -5.79 -10.10
CA GLY A 146 -7.39 -5.17 -11.23
C GLY A 146 -8.08 -5.45 -12.56
N SER A 147 -8.48 -6.70 -12.81
CA SER A 147 -9.25 -7.04 -14.03
C SER A 147 -10.60 -6.34 -14.06
N PHE A 148 -11.31 -6.27 -12.92
CA PHE A 148 -12.59 -5.56 -12.84
C PHE A 148 -12.44 -4.07 -13.16
N ILE A 149 -11.45 -3.40 -12.54
CA ILE A 149 -11.16 -1.98 -12.81
C ILE A 149 -10.82 -1.77 -14.28
N ALA A 150 -9.96 -2.63 -14.86
CA ALA A 150 -9.60 -2.55 -16.27
C ALA A 150 -10.82 -2.68 -17.20
N ILE A 151 -11.73 -3.63 -16.93
CA ILE A 151 -12.96 -3.82 -17.71
C ILE A 151 -13.85 -2.57 -17.62
N VAL A 152 -14.08 -2.03 -16.42
CA VAL A 152 -14.90 -0.83 -16.22
C VAL A 152 -14.28 0.39 -16.93
N SER A 153 -12.96 0.56 -16.84
CA SER A 153 -12.25 1.64 -17.51
C SER A 153 -12.31 1.53 -19.04
N LEU A 154 -12.13 0.32 -19.59
CA LEU A 154 -12.26 0.08 -21.02
C LEU A 154 -13.67 0.38 -21.52
N PHE A 155 -14.69 -0.09 -20.79
CA PHE A 155 -16.09 0.15 -21.14
C PHE A 155 -16.44 1.65 -21.13
N GLY A 156 -15.98 2.36 -20.09
CA GLY A 156 -16.12 3.82 -20.01
C GLY A 156 -15.44 4.56 -21.17
N GLY A 157 -14.22 4.16 -21.52
CA GLY A 157 -13.47 4.71 -22.65
C GLY A 157 -14.19 4.51 -23.98
N VAL A 158 -14.64 3.28 -24.27
CA VAL A 158 -15.38 2.96 -25.50
C VAL A 158 -16.71 3.72 -25.59
N LEU A 159 -17.46 3.81 -24.49
CA LEU A 159 -18.70 4.60 -24.45
C LEU A 159 -18.45 6.08 -24.73
N SER A 160 -17.42 6.68 -24.12
CA SER A 160 -17.09 8.09 -24.33
C SER A 160 -16.69 8.38 -25.79
N LEU A 161 -15.89 7.49 -26.40
CA LEU A 161 -15.52 7.59 -27.82
C LEU A 161 -16.73 7.43 -28.74
N SER A 162 -17.63 6.50 -28.43
CA SER A 162 -18.85 6.28 -29.24
C SER A 162 -19.76 7.50 -29.21
N LEU A 163 -19.96 8.10 -28.01
CA LEU A 163 -20.74 9.33 -27.85
C LEU A 163 -20.20 10.48 -28.69
N ARG A 164 -18.87 10.63 -28.77
CA ARG A 164 -18.22 11.63 -29.62
C ARG A 164 -18.50 11.43 -31.11
N THR A 165 -18.59 10.19 -31.58
CA THR A 165 -18.92 9.88 -32.97
C THR A 165 -20.39 10.14 -33.29
N PHE A 166 -21.32 9.78 -32.39
CA PHE A 166 -22.76 9.92 -32.64
C PHE A 166 -23.32 11.31 -32.38
N ALA A 167 -22.88 11.99 -31.31
CA ALA A 167 -23.40 13.29 -30.92
C ALA A 167 -22.72 14.47 -31.63
N GLY A 168 -21.66 14.20 -32.41
CA GLY A 168 -20.85 15.22 -33.07
C GLY A 168 -19.86 15.87 -32.10
N ALA A 169 -18.59 15.95 -32.53
CA ALA A 169 -17.49 16.47 -31.73
C ALA A 169 -17.77 17.90 -31.23
N GLY A 170 -17.79 18.09 -29.91
CA GLY A 170 -18.02 19.36 -29.24
C GLY A 170 -19.49 19.72 -28.98
N SER A 171 -20.43 18.80 -29.24
CA SER A 171 -21.83 19.05 -28.89
C SER A 171 -22.07 19.02 -27.38
N PHE A 172 -23.07 19.77 -26.92
CA PHE A 172 -23.48 19.75 -25.51
C PHE A 172 -23.78 18.33 -25.00
N VAL A 173 -24.39 17.50 -25.86
CA VAL A 173 -24.74 16.10 -25.55
C VAL A 173 -23.47 15.26 -25.33
N GLU A 174 -22.46 15.38 -26.20
CA GLU A 174 -21.18 14.69 -26.00
C GLU A 174 -20.54 15.10 -24.68
N VAL A 175 -20.41 16.42 -24.44
CA VAL A 175 -19.72 16.93 -23.24
C VAL A 175 -20.44 16.48 -21.97
N PHE A 176 -21.77 16.56 -21.95
CA PHE A 176 -22.57 16.16 -20.79
C PHE A 176 -22.49 14.64 -20.53
N PHE A 177 -22.82 13.81 -21.52
CA PHE A 177 -22.82 12.35 -21.32
C PHE A 177 -21.42 11.78 -21.18
N GLY A 178 -20.42 12.32 -21.90
CA GLY A 178 -19.02 11.95 -21.75
C GLY A 178 -18.51 12.22 -20.34
N SER A 179 -18.79 13.41 -19.79
CA SER A 179 -18.45 13.75 -18.40
C SER A 179 -19.18 12.87 -17.39
N PHE A 180 -20.48 12.60 -17.62
CA PHE A 180 -21.27 11.73 -16.75
C PHE A 180 -20.73 10.29 -16.71
N VAL A 181 -20.39 9.72 -17.87
CA VAL A 181 -19.79 8.38 -17.97
C VAL A 181 -18.45 8.34 -17.25
N MET A 182 -17.57 9.32 -17.48
CA MET A 182 -16.26 9.38 -16.82
C MET A 182 -16.39 9.53 -15.29
N MET A 183 -17.29 10.38 -14.81
CA MET A 183 -17.57 10.50 -13.38
C MET A 183 -18.13 9.20 -12.80
N SER A 184 -19.01 8.52 -13.51
CA SER A 184 -19.56 7.22 -13.09
C SER A 184 -18.46 6.15 -12.99
N VAL A 185 -17.55 6.08 -13.97
CA VAL A 185 -16.39 5.18 -13.95
C VAL A 185 -15.49 5.47 -12.75
N VAL A 186 -15.23 6.74 -12.46
CA VAL A 186 -14.43 7.14 -11.28
C VAL A 186 -15.12 6.71 -9.99
N VAL A 187 -16.42 6.97 -9.82
CA VAL A 187 -17.18 6.59 -8.63
C VAL A 187 -17.19 5.07 -8.43
N ILE A 188 -17.48 4.30 -9.50
CA ILE A 188 -17.44 2.84 -9.45
C ILE A 188 -16.02 2.36 -9.10
N GLY A 189 -15.00 2.95 -9.71
CA GLY A 189 -13.59 2.64 -9.43
C GLY A 189 -13.24 2.83 -7.95
N VAL A 190 -13.65 3.95 -7.36
CA VAL A 190 -13.45 4.22 -5.92
C VAL A 190 -14.17 3.18 -5.05
N VAL A 191 -15.42 2.84 -5.35
CA VAL A 191 -16.18 1.83 -4.60
C VAL A 191 -15.51 0.45 -4.69
N VAL A 192 -15.01 0.07 -5.86
CA VAL A 192 -14.32 -1.20 -6.09
C VAL A 192 -13.00 -1.23 -5.31
N ILE A 193 -12.22 -0.15 -5.35
CA ILE A 193 -10.96 -0.04 -4.58
C ILE A 193 -11.24 -0.16 -3.08
N LEU A 194 -12.21 0.58 -2.54
CA LEU A 194 -12.55 0.53 -1.12
C LEU A 194 -13.02 -0.87 -0.70
N THR A 195 -13.88 -1.49 -1.50
CA THR A 195 -14.36 -2.86 -1.26
C THR A 195 -13.21 -3.87 -1.32
N GLY A 196 -12.31 -3.73 -2.30
CA GLY A 196 -11.12 -4.57 -2.44
C GLY A 196 -10.14 -4.42 -1.29
N MET A 197 -9.92 -3.18 -0.80
CA MET A 197 -9.11 -2.92 0.39
C MET A 197 -9.71 -3.58 1.63
N LEU A 198 -11.02 -3.39 1.87
CA LEU A 198 -11.73 -3.97 3.00
C LEU A 198 -11.66 -5.51 2.98
N LEU A 199 -12.04 -6.13 1.86
CA LEU A 199 -11.98 -7.57 1.67
C LEU A 199 -10.55 -8.08 1.79
N GLY A 200 -9.57 -7.37 1.24
CA GLY A 200 -8.16 -7.73 1.32
C GLY A 200 -7.63 -7.74 2.75
N VAL A 201 -7.95 -6.72 3.54
CA VAL A 201 -7.57 -6.64 4.95
C VAL A 201 -8.14 -7.80 5.75
N PHE A 202 -9.43 -8.07 5.66
CA PHE A 202 -10.03 -9.19 6.40
C PHE A 202 -9.56 -10.56 5.88
N SER A 203 -9.28 -10.69 4.58
CA SER A 203 -8.73 -11.92 4.02
C SER A 203 -7.31 -12.19 4.53
N MET A 204 -6.48 -11.16 4.68
CA MET A 204 -5.15 -11.30 5.28
C MET A 204 -5.23 -11.80 6.73
N LEU A 205 -6.17 -11.26 7.51
CA LEU A 205 -6.40 -11.71 8.89
C LEU A 205 -6.87 -13.17 8.93
N ALA A 206 -7.86 -13.53 8.10
CA ALA A 206 -8.35 -14.91 7.99
C ALA A 206 -7.23 -15.89 7.62
N SER A 207 -6.35 -15.50 6.68
CA SER A 207 -5.22 -16.33 6.25
C SER A 207 -4.18 -16.54 7.36
N VAL A 208 -3.85 -15.49 8.11
CA VAL A 208 -2.84 -15.54 9.18
C VAL A 208 -3.38 -16.24 10.43
N ILE A 209 -4.62 -15.95 10.84
CA ILE A 209 -5.23 -16.51 12.04
C ILE A 209 -5.55 -17.99 11.84
N GLU A 210 -6.26 -18.32 10.77
CA GLU A 210 -6.82 -19.66 10.57
C GLU A 210 -5.94 -20.56 9.68
N GLY A 211 -4.85 -20.04 9.11
CA GLY A 211 -3.97 -20.85 8.26
C GLY A 211 -4.56 -21.20 6.89
N SER A 212 -5.62 -20.49 6.47
CA SER A 212 -6.41 -20.84 5.29
C SER A 212 -5.68 -20.50 3.98
N GLY A 213 -5.98 -21.25 2.91
CA GLY A 213 -5.51 -20.95 1.56
C GLY A 213 -6.09 -19.62 1.01
N PRO A 214 -5.58 -19.11 -0.13
CA PRO A 214 -5.99 -17.81 -0.67
C PRO A 214 -7.50 -17.68 -0.91
N LEU A 215 -8.10 -18.62 -1.64
CA LEU A 215 -9.53 -18.60 -1.97
C LEU A 215 -10.41 -18.77 -0.72
N ASP A 216 -10.02 -19.68 0.17
CA ASP A 216 -10.74 -19.91 1.43
C ASP A 216 -10.68 -18.68 2.33
N SER A 217 -9.55 -17.97 2.37
CA SER A 217 -9.39 -16.73 3.14
C SER A 217 -10.32 -15.64 2.64
N VAL A 218 -10.46 -15.49 1.31
CA VAL A 218 -11.42 -14.54 0.70
C VAL A 218 -12.86 -14.93 1.04
N LYS A 219 -13.20 -16.21 0.92
CA LYS A 219 -14.55 -16.71 1.26
C LYS A 219 -14.88 -16.48 2.73
N LYS A 220 -13.95 -16.78 3.64
CA LYS A 220 -14.11 -16.56 5.09
C LYS A 220 -14.24 -15.08 5.43
N ALA A 221 -13.42 -14.22 4.84
CA ALA A 221 -13.52 -12.77 5.02
C ALA A 221 -14.87 -12.23 4.53
N PHE A 222 -15.34 -12.68 3.37
CA PHE A 222 -16.65 -12.28 2.86
C PHE A 222 -17.79 -12.74 3.78
N GLN A 223 -17.75 -13.99 4.24
CA GLN A 223 -18.73 -14.52 5.20
C GLN A 223 -18.69 -13.77 6.54
N PHE A 224 -17.50 -13.43 7.03
CA PHE A 224 -17.30 -12.65 8.25
C PHE A 224 -17.94 -11.26 8.12
N MET A 225 -17.64 -10.53 7.04
CA MET A 225 -18.21 -9.20 6.81
C MET A 225 -19.74 -9.24 6.67
N LYS A 226 -20.29 -10.28 6.02
CA LYS A 226 -21.74 -10.48 5.90
C LYS A 226 -22.40 -10.73 7.27
N LYS A 227 -21.75 -11.49 8.16
CA LYS A 227 -22.25 -11.78 9.51
C LYS A 227 -22.07 -10.61 10.47
N LYS A 228 -21.04 -9.80 10.29
CA LYS A 228 -20.67 -8.67 11.17
C LYS A 228 -20.47 -7.39 10.34
N PRO A 229 -21.56 -6.73 9.91
CA PRO A 229 -21.46 -5.49 9.10
C PRO A 229 -20.75 -4.35 9.86
N GLU A 230 -20.75 -4.38 11.19
CA GLU A 230 -19.97 -3.47 12.05
C GLU A 230 -18.46 -3.46 11.75
N SER A 231 -17.94 -4.51 11.10
CA SER A 231 -16.54 -4.58 10.65
C SER A 231 -16.17 -3.44 9.70
N LEU A 232 -17.12 -2.97 8.89
CA LEU A 232 -16.95 -1.83 7.99
C LEU A 232 -16.81 -0.52 8.78
N LEU A 233 -17.62 -0.33 9.83
CA LEU A 233 -17.51 0.85 10.68
C LEU A 233 -16.16 0.91 11.40
N LEU A 234 -15.67 -0.22 11.91
CA LEU A 234 -14.33 -0.29 12.51
C LEU A 234 -13.25 0.09 11.48
N PHE A 235 -13.31 -0.49 10.29
CA PHE A 235 -12.34 -0.22 9.22
C PHE A 235 -12.32 1.27 8.85
N ILE A 236 -13.49 1.86 8.59
CA ILE A 236 -13.62 3.28 8.27
C ILE A 236 -13.08 4.14 9.43
N THR A 237 -13.43 3.82 10.68
CA THR A 237 -12.98 4.58 11.86
C THR A 237 -11.46 4.57 11.99
N LEU A 238 -10.82 3.40 11.82
CA LEU A 238 -9.36 3.26 11.90
C LEU A 238 -8.65 3.99 10.76
N PHE A 239 -9.14 3.85 9.52
CA PHE A 239 -8.57 4.56 8.39
C PHE A 239 -8.77 6.07 8.46
N ALA A 240 -9.94 6.53 8.93
CA ALA A 240 -10.19 7.95 9.18
C ALA A 240 -9.24 8.51 10.24
N ALA A 241 -9.01 7.79 11.35
CA ALA A 241 -8.06 8.19 12.37
C ALA A 241 -6.63 8.32 11.81
N VAL A 242 -6.19 7.36 10.98
CA VAL A 242 -4.88 7.43 10.30
C VAL A 242 -4.83 8.59 9.29
N ALA A 243 -5.90 8.85 8.55
CA ALA A 243 -5.99 9.96 7.61
C ALA A 243 -5.90 11.32 8.31
N VAL A 244 -6.68 11.53 9.38
CA VAL A 244 -6.65 12.75 10.20
C VAL A 244 -5.27 12.99 10.78
N LEU A 245 -4.62 11.94 11.29
CA LEU A 245 -3.25 12.04 11.81
C LEU A 245 -2.25 12.44 10.72
N ASN A 246 -2.34 11.83 9.53
CA ASN A 246 -1.48 12.18 8.40
C ASN A 246 -1.70 13.62 7.93
N LEU A 247 -2.95 14.09 7.89
CA LEU A 247 -3.26 15.49 7.60
C LEU A 247 -2.64 16.42 8.64
N GLY A 248 -2.76 16.10 9.93
CA GLY A 248 -2.11 16.86 11.00
C GLY A 248 -0.59 16.95 10.85
N LEU A 249 0.06 15.82 10.51
CA LEU A 249 1.50 15.80 10.25
C LEU A 249 1.89 16.67 9.04
N ILE A 250 1.08 16.72 7.99
CA ILE A 250 1.31 17.59 6.82
C ILE A 250 1.22 19.06 7.23
N PHE A 251 0.20 19.45 8.00
CA PHE A 251 0.05 20.83 8.49
C PHE A 251 1.24 21.29 9.33
N ILE A 252 1.85 20.41 10.12
CA ILE A 252 3.05 20.72 10.89
C ILE A 252 4.29 20.88 9.99
N ARG A 253 4.38 20.14 8.88
CA ARG A 253 5.55 20.17 7.98
C ARG A 253 5.62 21.44 7.14
N ILE A 254 4.48 21.94 6.66
CA ILE A 254 4.42 23.11 5.77
C ILE A 254 5.18 24.33 6.31
N PRO A 255 4.89 24.87 7.52
CA PRO A 255 5.55 26.08 8.00
C PRO A 255 7.07 25.91 8.17
N VAL A 256 7.51 24.69 8.50
CA VAL A 256 8.93 24.38 8.73
C VAL A 256 9.73 24.44 7.43
N THR A 257 9.13 24.07 6.29
CA THR A 257 9.80 24.12 4.99
C THR A 257 10.08 25.53 4.49
N VAL A 258 9.40 26.55 5.03
CA VAL A 258 9.53 27.95 4.59
C VAL A 258 10.69 28.66 5.31
N ILE A 259 11.22 28.11 6.41
CA ILE A 259 12.30 28.74 7.20
C ILE A 259 13.64 28.58 6.47
N PRO A 260 14.31 29.67 6.06
CA PRO A 260 15.63 29.59 5.43
C PRO A 260 16.68 28.99 6.38
N PHE A 261 17.60 28.18 5.86
CA PHE A 261 18.73 27.54 6.55
C PHE A 261 18.39 26.54 7.67
N ALA A 262 17.46 26.86 8.59
CA ALA A 262 17.01 25.96 9.66
C ALA A 262 15.91 24.99 9.22
N GLY A 263 15.10 25.38 8.23
CA GLY A 263 13.98 24.58 7.71
C GLY A 263 14.37 23.18 7.26
N PRO A 264 15.45 22.97 6.47
CA PRO A 264 15.88 21.63 6.06
C PRO A 264 16.20 20.69 7.22
N PHE A 265 16.92 21.18 8.26
CA PHE A 265 17.25 20.38 9.43
C PHE A 265 16.00 19.99 10.24
N LEU A 266 15.12 20.96 10.50
CA LEU A 266 13.85 20.71 11.18
C LEU A 266 12.92 19.79 10.37
N HIS A 267 12.93 19.91 9.04
CA HIS A 267 12.15 19.05 8.16
C HIS A 267 12.59 17.59 8.26
N ILE A 268 13.90 17.32 8.33
CA ILE A 268 14.42 15.96 8.54
C ILE A 268 13.95 15.41 9.88
N LEU A 269 14.07 16.18 10.97
CA LEU A 269 13.62 15.76 12.31
C LEU A 269 12.12 15.45 12.34
N ILE A 270 11.28 16.33 11.81
CA ILE A 270 9.83 16.14 11.73
C ILE A 270 9.46 14.96 10.82
N SER A 271 10.25 14.71 9.78
CA SER A 271 10.05 13.56 8.90
C SER A 271 10.31 12.24 9.64
N ILE A 272 11.37 12.17 10.46
CA ILE A 272 11.67 11.01 11.30
C ILE A 272 10.57 10.80 12.33
N ILE A 273 10.16 11.85 13.05
CA ILE A 273 9.07 11.76 14.03
C ILE A 273 7.78 11.31 13.33
N GLY A 274 7.45 11.88 12.18
CA GLY A 274 6.30 11.48 11.38
C GLY A 274 6.37 10.01 10.97
N ALA A 275 7.54 9.49 10.58
CA ALA A 275 7.72 8.09 10.23
C ALA A 275 7.53 7.15 11.44
N VAL A 276 7.98 7.56 12.63
CA VAL A 276 7.76 6.82 13.89
C VAL A 276 6.27 6.75 14.20
N VAL A 277 5.59 7.90 14.17
CA VAL A 277 4.15 8.00 14.46
C VAL A 277 3.34 7.18 13.44
N GLN A 278 3.63 7.30 12.14
CA GLN A 278 2.98 6.51 11.09
C GLN A 278 3.20 5.01 11.28
N SER A 279 4.43 4.60 11.63
CA SER A 279 4.75 3.20 11.89
C SER A 279 4.00 2.65 13.10
N TYR A 280 3.95 3.42 14.19
CA TYR A 280 3.20 3.08 15.39
C TYR A 280 1.70 2.96 15.10
N MET A 281 1.11 3.95 14.45
CA MET A 281 -0.32 3.94 14.11
C MET A 281 -0.70 2.77 13.23
N ALA A 282 0.17 2.37 12.32
CA ALA A 282 -0.10 1.22 11.48
C ALA A 282 0.03 -0.12 12.24
N VAL A 283 0.89 -0.22 13.26
CA VAL A 283 0.89 -1.37 14.19
C VAL A 283 -0.39 -1.39 15.04
N VAL A 284 -0.85 -0.23 15.51
CA VAL A 284 -2.14 -0.09 16.23
C VAL A 284 -3.29 -0.55 15.33
N LEU A 285 -3.35 -0.06 14.08
CA LEU A 285 -4.40 -0.42 13.11
C LEU A 285 -4.46 -1.94 12.91
N TRP A 286 -3.32 -2.58 12.64
CA TRP A 286 -3.28 -4.04 12.48
C TRP A 286 -3.63 -4.78 13.76
N SER A 287 -3.22 -4.28 14.92
CA SER A 287 -3.54 -4.88 16.22
C SER A 287 -5.04 -4.80 16.52
N SER A 288 -5.67 -3.64 16.31
CA SER A 288 -7.10 -3.45 16.51
C SER A 288 -7.94 -4.34 15.59
N LEU A 289 -7.55 -4.43 14.31
CA LEU A 289 -8.23 -5.30 13.35
C LEU A 289 -8.06 -6.77 13.68
N MET A 290 -6.84 -7.20 14.05
CA MET A 290 -6.57 -8.58 14.46
C MET A 290 -7.41 -8.97 15.67
N THR A 291 -7.43 -8.13 16.70
CA THR A 291 -8.24 -8.35 17.91
C THR A 291 -9.73 -8.43 17.59
N TYR A 292 -10.24 -7.52 16.75
CA TYR A 292 -11.64 -7.54 16.35
C TYR A 292 -12.01 -8.83 15.59
N TYR A 293 -11.15 -9.27 14.67
CA TYR A 293 -11.39 -10.51 13.93
C TYR A 293 -11.36 -11.72 14.87
N ILE A 294 -10.34 -11.84 15.73
CA ILE A 294 -10.21 -12.93 16.73
C ILE A 294 -11.46 -13.04 17.60
N LYS A 295 -11.94 -11.91 18.14
CA LYS A 295 -13.18 -11.86 18.94
C LYS A 295 -14.41 -12.26 18.12
N GLY A 296 -14.47 -11.82 16.86
CA GLY A 296 -15.62 -12.08 16.00
C GLY A 296 -15.73 -13.51 15.47
N VAL A 297 -14.63 -14.27 15.42
CA VAL A 297 -14.61 -15.69 15.03
C VAL A 297 -14.46 -16.64 16.21
N GLU A 298 -14.46 -16.12 17.45
CA GLU A 298 -14.32 -16.90 18.70
C GLU A 298 -13.08 -17.81 18.70
N TYR A 299 -11.98 -17.33 18.13
CA TYR A 299 -10.74 -18.11 18.06
C TYR A 299 -10.21 -18.39 19.48
N PRO A 300 -9.75 -19.62 19.80
CA PRO A 300 -9.36 -19.99 21.15
C PRO A 300 -8.21 -19.09 21.65
N VAL A 301 -8.51 -18.30 22.69
CA VAL A 301 -7.53 -17.46 23.38
C VAL A 301 -6.98 -18.25 24.56
N TYR A 302 -5.69 -18.60 24.50
CA TYR A 302 -5.01 -19.23 25.63
C TYR A 302 -4.68 -18.17 26.67
N ARG A 303 -5.64 -17.90 27.57
CA ARG A 303 -5.30 -17.31 28.86
C ARG A 303 -4.58 -18.41 29.63
N ALA A 304 -3.30 -18.20 29.94
CA ALA A 304 -2.63 -19.03 30.95
C ALA A 304 -3.42 -18.86 32.24
N GLY A 305 -4.34 -19.81 32.49
CA GLY A 305 -4.88 -20.05 33.80
C GLY A 305 -3.69 -20.47 34.64
N TYR A 306 -3.32 -19.62 35.60
CA TYR A 306 -2.70 -20.15 36.79
C TYR A 306 -3.76 -21.03 37.45
N GLU A 307 -3.65 -22.35 37.26
CA GLU A 307 -3.96 -23.26 38.35
C GLU A 307 -2.90 -22.98 39.42
N ILE A 308 -3.26 -22.17 40.41
CA ILE A 308 -2.61 -22.17 41.73
C ILE A 308 -3.51 -23.00 42.64
#